data_AF-A0A3D3RCH5-F1
#
_entry.id   AF-A0A3D3RCH5-F1
#
_cell.length_a   1.000
_cell.length_b   1.000
_cell.length_c   1.000
_cell.angle_alpha   90.00
_cell.angle_beta   90.00
_cell.angle_gamma   90.00
#
_symmetry.space_group_name_H-M   'P 1'
#
loop_
_entity.id
_entity.type
_entity.pdbx_description
1 polymer ?
#
loop_
_entity_poly.entity_id
_entity_poly.type
_entity_poly.pdbx_seq_one_letter_code
_entity_poly.pdbx_strand_id
1 'polypeptide(L)'
;MCFGGRARIRGRVIEFYEGGTKWFIQRLPHGQFTLALTLGHTILGQTDASLDISREHEMVHVRQYERWGPLFLPAYYLSSIYMWLVGRRFYRDNPFEREAYDSDGGEHDA
;
A
#
# COMPACT_ATOMS: atom_id res chain seq x y z
N MET A 1 -4.70 -26.81 -1.55
CA MET A 1 -3.45 -26.04 -1.37
C MET A 1 -3.69 -25.01 -0.28
N CYS A 2 -3.31 -25.30 0.96
CA CYS A 2 -3.42 -24.35 2.07
C CYS A 2 -2.15 -23.53 2.06
N PHE A 3 -2.18 -22.33 1.46
CA PHE A 3 -0.95 -21.55 1.23
C PHE A 3 -0.28 -21.03 2.51
N GLY A 4 -0.67 -21.41 3.73
CA GLY A 4 0.04 -21.00 4.95
C GLY A 4 0.01 -19.49 5.22
N GLY A 5 -0.97 -18.79 4.65
CA GLY A 5 -1.17 -17.36 4.90
C GLY A 5 -1.58 -17.13 6.34
N ARG A 6 -1.02 -16.08 6.94
CA ARG A 6 -1.37 -15.59 8.27
C ARG A 6 -2.21 -14.33 8.14
N ALA A 7 -3.07 -14.11 9.13
CA ALA A 7 -3.82 -12.89 9.27
C ALA A 7 -3.63 -12.37 10.71
N ARG A 8 -3.51 -11.06 10.84
CA ARG A 8 -3.40 -10.36 12.11
C ARG A 8 -4.34 -9.16 12.07
N ILE A 9 -5.05 -8.91 13.17
CA ILE A 9 -5.88 -7.71 13.31
C ILE A 9 -5.11 -6.74 14.18
N ARG A 10 -4.93 -5.51 13.70
CA ARG A 10 -4.18 -4.48 14.42
C ARG A 10 -4.99 -3.18 14.44
N GLY A 11 -5.67 -2.94 15.56
CA GLY A 11 -6.55 -1.78 15.71
C GLY A 11 -7.74 -1.84 14.75
N ARG A 12 -7.75 -0.99 13.72
CA ARG A 12 -8.84 -0.87 12.74
C ARG A 12 -8.56 -1.55 11.41
N VAL A 13 -7.39 -2.18 11.26
CA VAL A 13 -6.96 -2.82 10.01
C VAL A 13 -6.75 -4.32 10.19
N ILE A 14 -6.96 -5.06 9.09
CA ILE A 14 -6.72 -6.49 9.00
C ILE A 14 -5.52 -6.69 8.07
N GLU A 15 -4.43 -7.18 8.63
CA GLU A 15 -3.17 -7.45 7.95
C GLU A 15 -3.12 -8.93 7.54
N PHE A 16 -2.98 -9.23 6.25
CA PHE A 16 -2.72 -10.58 5.75
C PHE A 16 -1.30 -10.64 5.23
N TYR A 17 -0.57 -11.71 5.54
CA TYR A 17 0.82 -11.86 5.14
C TYR A 17 1.22 -13.34 5.01
N GLU A 18 2.37 -13.56 4.38
CA GLU A 18 2.90 -14.89 4.05
C GLU A 18 2.01 -15.69 3.09
N GLY A 19 2.59 -16.78 2.57
CA GLY A 19 1.79 -17.78 1.90
C GLY A 19 1.08 -17.31 0.63
N GLY A 20 -0.26 -17.36 0.65
CA GLY A 20 -1.11 -17.02 -0.49
C GLY A 20 -1.04 -15.54 -0.84
N THR A 21 -0.80 -14.68 0.15
CA THR A 21 -0.63 -13.25 -0.02
C THR A 21 0.66 -12.93 -0.75
N LYS A 22 1.77 -13.61 -0.39
CA LYS A 22 3.05 -13.50 -1.10
C LYS A 22 2.94 -13.96 -2.55
N TRP A 23 2.30 -15.11 -2.80
CA TRP A 23 2.06 -15.60 -4.15
C TRP A 23 1.21 -14.62 -4.98
N PHE A 24 0.15 -14.07 -4.39
CA PHE A 24 -0.74 -13.12 -5.04
C PHE A 24 -0.04 -11.81 -5.38
N ILE A 25 0.68 -11.22 -4.42
CA ILE A 25 1.47 -10.00 -4.64
C ILE A 25 2.50 -10.24 -5.73
N GLN A 26 3.26 -11.33 -5.71
CA GLN A 26 4.25 -11.65 -6.75
C GLN A 26 3.65 -11.84 -8.16
N ARG A 27 2.35 -12.12 -8.27
CA ARG A 27 1.65 -12.27 -9.55
C ARG A 27 1.17 -10.94 -10.13
N LEU A 28 1.10 -9.88 -9.32
CA LEU A 28 0.71 -8.54 -9.76
C LEU A 28 1.85 -7.88 -10.56
N PRO A 29 1.53 -7.09 -11.59
CA PRO A 29 2.53 -6.29 -12.29
C PRO A 29 3.18 -5.30 -11.30
N HIS A 30 4.50 -5.38 -11.12
CA HIS A 30 5.32 -4.67 -10.10
C HIS A 30 5.28 -5.23 -8.67
N GLY A 31 4.64 -6.38 -8.43
CA GLY A 31 4.50 -6.97 -7.11
C GLY A 31 5.80 -7.30 -6.38
N GLN A 32 6.92 -7.43 -7.08
CA GLN A 32 8.25 -7.58 -6.45
C GLN A 32 8.69 -6.33 -5.67
N PHE A 33 8.19 -5.15 -6.05
CA PHE A 33 8.49 -3.88 -5.39
C PHE A 33 7.42 -3.45 -4.37
N THR A 34 6.26 -4.12 -4.38
CA THR A 34 5.14 -3.84 -3.47
C THR A 34 5.33 -4.60 -2.16
N LEU A 35 5.84 -3.94 -1.13
CA LEU A 35 6.07 -4.54 0.20
C LEU A 35 4.74 -4.90 0.88
N ALA A 36 3.76 -4.01 0.78
CA ALA A 36 2.38 -4.22 1.17
C ALA A 36 1.41 -3.50 0.21
N LEU A 37 0.13 -3.81 0.34
CA LEU A 37 -0.96 -3.24 -0.45
C LEU A 37 -2.18 -3.02 0.45
N THR A 38 -2.60 -1.76 0.59
CA THR A 38 -3.83 -1.39 1.29
C THR A 38 -5.04 -1.38 0.37
N LEU A 39 -6.10 -2.05 0.81
CA LEU A 39 -7.44 -2.06 0.25
C LEU A 39 -8.43 -1.70 1.37
N GLY A 40 -8.69 -0.40 1.52
CA GLY A 40 -9.55 0.11 2.59
C GLY A 40 -8.93 -0.14 3.96
N HIS A 41 -9.51 -1.09 4.71
CA HIS A 41 -9.01 -1.53 6.01
C HIS A 41 -8.25 -2.85 5.96
N THR A 42 -8.04 -3.41 4.77
CA THR A 42 -7.29 -4.65 4.58
C THR A 42 -5.90 -4.33 4.05
N ILE A 43 -4.84 -4.78 4.72
CA ILE A 43 -3.45 -4.62 4.28
C ILE A 43 -2.90 -5.99 3.91
N LEU A 44 -2.40 -6.13 2.69
CA LEU A 44 -1.79 -7.36 2.19
C LEU A 44 -0.28 -7.19 2.13
N GLY A 45 0.48 -7.85 2.99
CA GLY A 45 1.95 -7.82 3.00
C GLY A 45 2.58 -9.08 2.43
N GLN A 46 3.82 -8.97 1.95
CA GLN A 46 4.59 -10.15 1.54
C GLN A 46 5.06 -10.98 2.75
N THR A 47 5.50 -10.31 3.81
CA THR A 47 6.01 -10.90 5.06
C THR A 47 5.63 -10.04 6.27
N ASP A 48 5.78 -10.57 7.49
CA ASP A 48 5.57 -9.82 8.74
C ASP A 48 6.49 -8.59 8.83
N ALA A 49 7.77 -8.76 8.50
CA ALA A 49 8.73 -7.64 8.44
C ALA A 49 8.37 -6.60 7.38
N SER A 50 7.83 -7.02 6.22
CA SER A 50 7.37 -6.08 5.19
C SER A 50 6.20 -5.22 5.69
N LEU A 51 5.26 -5.82 6.44
CA LEU A 51 4.15 -5.09 7.04
C LEU A 51 4.63 -4.09 8.10
N ASP A 52 5.57 -4.48 8.96
CA ASP A 52 6.08 -3.57 9.98
C ASP A 52 6.86 -2.40 9.35
N ILE A 53 7.67 -2.65 8.31
CA ILE A 53 8.42 -1.59 7.60
C ILE A 53 7.49 -0.64 6.84
N SER A 54 6.48 -1.17 6.15
CA SER A 54 5.55 -0.34 5.34
C SER A 54 4.37 0.21 6.15
N ARG A 55 4.35 0.01 7.46
CA ARG A 55 3.16 0.26 8.28
C ARG A 55 2.69 1.70 8.20
N GLU A 56 3.59 2.66 8.32
CA GLU A 56 3.23 4.09 8.31
C GLU A 56 2.69 4.49 6.94
N HIS A 57 3.35 4.02 5.88
CA HIS A 57 2.93 4.17 4.49
C HIS A 57 1.52 3.60 4.23
N GLU A 58 1.27 2.35 4.60
CA GLU A 58 -0.04 1.71 4.41
C GLU A 58 -1.14 2.39 5.23
N MET A 59 -0.82 2.85 6.45
CA MET A 59 -1.78 3.60 7.28
C MET A 59 -2.17 4.95 6.67
N VAL A 60 -1.31 5.59 5.86
CA VAL A 60 -1.69 6.78 5.07
C VAL A 60 -2.74 6.39 4.03
N HIS A 61 -2.55 5.27 3.32
CA HIS A 61 -3.55 4.79 2.38
C HIS A 61 -4.87 4.41 3.04
N VAL A 62 -4.84 3.85 4.26
CA VAL A 62 -6.06 3.62 5.06
C VAL A 62 -6.78 4.93 5.32
N ARG A 63 -6.08 5.98 5.75
CA ARG A 63 -6.67 7.32 5.99
C ARG A 63 -7.21 7.96 4.71
N GLN A 64 -6.49 7.82 3.60
CA GLN A 64 -6.94 8.27 2.28
C GLN A 64 -8.22 7.52 1.87
N TYR A 65 -8.28 6.21 2.07
CA TYR A 65 -9.49 5.41 1.86
C TYR A 65 -10.62 5.78 2.81
N GLU A 66 -10.36 6.12 4.07
CA GLU A 66 -11.41 6.58 5.00
C GLU A 66 -11.96 7.95 4.57
N ARG A 67 -11.12 8.82 3.99
CA ARG A 67 -11.51 10.15 3.52
C ARG A 67 -12.25 10.14 2.19
N TRP A 68 -11.79 9.32 1.24
CA TRP A 68 -12.31 9.28 -0.13
C TRP A 68 -13.25 8.09 -0.38
N GLY A 69 -13.24 7.10 0.49
CA GLY A 69 -13.99 5.86 0.31
C GLY A 69 -13.62 5.15 -1.00
N PRO A 70 -14.60 4.57 -1.72
CA PRO A 70 -14.35 3.89 -3.00
C PRO A 70 -13.85 4.84 -4.10
N LEU A 71 -13.95 6.17 -3.93
CA LEU A 71 -13.42 7.15 -4.88
C LEU A 71 -11.89 7.29 -4.81
N PHE A 72 -11.23 6.70 -3.81
CA PHE A 72 -9.78 6.71 -3.72
C PHE A 72 -9.12 6.05 -4.94
N LEU A 73 -9.57 4.87 -5.34
CA LEU A 73 -9.02 4.14 -6.50
C LEU A 73 -9.09 4.93 -7.82
N PRO A 74 -10.26 5.49 -8.21
CA PRO A 74 -10.32 6.31 -9.41
C PRO A 74 -9.51 7.60 -9.26
N ALA A 75 -9.49 8.25 -8.09
CA ALA A 75 -8.67 9.44 -7.87
C ALA A 75 -7.16 9.12 -8.04
N TYR A 76 -6.69 8.04 -7.43
CA TYR A 76 -5.32 7.56 -7.54
C TYR A 76 -4.95 7.27 -9.00
N TYR A 77 -5.82 6.55 -9.73
CA TYR A 77 -5.57 6.19 -11.11
C TYR A 77 -5.56 7.41 -12.04
N LEU A 78 -6.49 8.36 -11.83
CA LEU A 78 -6.55 9.61 -12.58
C LEU A 78 -5.30 10.48 -12.33
N SER A 79 -4.87 10.60 -11.08
CA SER A 79 -3.62 11.31 -10.73
C SER A 79 -2.40 10.65 -11.36
N SER A 80 -2.35 9.31 -11.38
CA SER A 80 -1.25 8.55 -12.00
C SER A 80 -1.22 8.74 -13.52
N ILE A 81 -2.39 8.69 -14.18
CA ILE A 81 -2.52 9.00 -15.62
C ILE A 81 -2.09 10.43 -15.90
N TYR A 82 -2.54 11.40 -15.10
CA TYR A 82 -2.17 12.79 -15.28
C TYR A 82 -0.66 13.00 -15.18
N MET A 83 0.00 12.39 -14.19
CA MET A 83 1.46 12.42 -14.09
C MET A 83 2.13 11.81 -15.33
N TRP A 84 1.64 10.66 -15.80
CA TRP A 84 2.15 10.02 -17.02
C TRP A 84 1.99 10.90 -18.27
N LEU A 85 0.84 11.55 -18.44
CA LEU A 85 0.57 12.49 -19.55
C LEU A 85 1.50 13.70 -19.54
N VAL A 86 1.94 14.15 -18.36
CA VAL A 86 2.90 15.26 -18.19
C VAL A 86 4.36 14.77 -18.30
N GLY A 87 4.59 13.50 -18.66
CA GLY A 87 5.92 12.93 -18.82
C GLY A 87 6.63 12.58 -17.50
N ARG A 88 5.88 12.53 -16.40
CA ARG A 88 6.35 12.16 -15.07
C ARG A 88 6.15 10.67 -14.80
N ARG A 89 6.70 10.17 -13.69
CA ARG A 89 6.63 8.76 -13.33
C ARG A 89 5.23 8.46 -12.76
N PHE A 90 4.50 7.58 -13.44
CA PHE A 90 3.12 7.17 -13.12
C PHE A 90 2.88 6.95 -11.61
N TYR A 91 3.78 6.24 -10.95
CA TYR A 91 3.67 5.90 -9.52
C TYR A 91 4.37 6.93 -8.60
N ARG A 92 5.67 7.17 -8.80
CA ARG A 92 6.47 7.98 -7.85
C ARG A 92 6.04 9.43 -7.71
N ASP A 93 5.49 10.02 -8.77
CA ASP A 93 5.09 11.43 -8.75
C ASP A 93 3.61 11.59 -8.34
N ASN A 94 2.91 10.50 -8.07
CA ASN A 94 1.53 10.55 -7.61
C ASN A 94 1.47 11.22 -6.22
N PRO A 95 0.67 12.28 -6.04
CA PRO A 95 0.56 12.98 -4.74
C PRO A 95 0.16 12.05 -3.59
N PHE A 96 -0.63 11.01 -3.86
CA PHE A 96 -1.05 10.04 -2.83
C PHE A 96 0.12 9.18 -2.33
N GLU A 97 1.02 8.78 -3.24
CA GLU A 97 2.25 8.05 -2.92
C GLU A 97 3.24 8.95 -2.18
N ARG A 98 3.37 10.21 -2.62
CA ARG A 98 4.25 11.18 -1.96
C ARG A 98 3.84 11.45 -0.52
N GLU A 99 2.54 11.61 -0.26
CA GLU A 99 2.02 11.75 1.11
C GLU A 99 2.36 10.52 1.97
N ALA A 100 2.32 9.32 1.38
CA ALA A 100 2.63 8.09 2.07
C ALA A 100 4.14 7.95 2.38
N TYR A 101 5.02 8.31 1.43
CA TYR A 101 6.47 8.34 1.64
C TYR A 101 6.95 9.47 2.57
N ASP A 102 6.32 10.64 2.52
CA ASP A 102 6.65 11.77 3.42
C ASP A 102 6.31 11.41 4.88
N SER A 103 5.29 10.59 5.11
CA SER A 103 4.93 10.10 6.45
C SER A 103 5.91 9.04 6.97
N ASP A 104 6.46 8.20 6.09
CA ASP A 104 7.42 7.13 6.41
C ASP A 104 8.83 7.66 6.74
N GLY A 105 9.17 8.86 6.25
CA GLY A 105 10.46 9.52 6.48
C GLY A 105 10.53 10.45 7.70
N GLY A 106 9.46 10.55 8.49
CA GLY A 106 9.30 11.56 9.56
C GLY A 106 9.95 11.25 10.91
N GLU A 107 10.53 10.06 11.12
CA GLU A 107 11.12 9.64 12.41
C GLU A 107 12.66 9.54 12.39
N HIS A 108 13.34 10.45 11.69
CA HIS A 108 14.79 10.67 11.87
C HIS A 108 15.08 12.16 12.05
N ASP A 109 14.47 12.82 13.04
CA ASP A 109 14.94 14.10 13.58
C ASP A 109 14.30 14.34 14.96
N ALA A 110 14.83 13.67 16.00
CA ALA A 110 14.65 14.03 17.40
C ALA A 110 15.88 13.63 18.23
#